data_AF-A0A7S2G9P0-F1
#
_entry.id   AF-A0A7S2G9P0-F1
#
_cell.length_a   1.000
_cell.length_b   1.000
_cell.length_c   1.000
_cell.angle_alpha   90.00
_cell.angle_beta   90.00
_cell.angle_gamma   90.00
#
_symmetry.space_group_name_H-M   'P 1'
#
loop_
_entity.id
_entity.type
_entity.pdbx_description
1 polymer ?
#
loop_
_entity_poly.entity_id
_entity_poly.type
_entity_poly.pdbx_seq_one_letter_code
_entity_poly.pdbx_strand_id
1 'polypeptide(L)'
;VASTQYDIIWSSDSGDRLVSMQRVALTSGLCCHDPQTQLSIHPTYGAWCAFRAVVVIDAQGPTGGPPLPCPDLLSNAERAAAREAMTEALAASDEARLCAQLHGGEAM
;
A
#
# COMPACT_ATOMS: atom_id res chain seq x y z
N VAL A 1 11.03 34.54 -14.43
CA VAL A 1 10.99 33.08 -14.21
C VAL A 1 9.59 32.77 -13.69
N ALA A 2 8.78 31.99 -14.40
CA ALA A 2 7.43 31.66 -13.92
C ALA A 2 7.55 30.88 -12.61
N SER A 3 6.78 31.24 -11.59
CA SER A 3 6.76 30.51 -10.32
C SER A 3 6.13 29.13 -10.56
N THR A 4 6.89 28.07 -10.34
CA THR A 4 6.35 26.71 -10.36
C THR A 4 5.28 26.57 -9.27
N GLN A 5 4.04 26.32 -9.68
CA GLN A 5 2.97 26.03 -8.75
C GLN A 5 3.03 24.56 -8.34
N TYR A 6 2.68 24.27 -7.08
CA TYR A 6 2.58 22.92 -6.59
C TYR A 6 1.35 22.77 -5.71
N ASP A 7 0.88 21.54 -5.60
CA ASP A 7 -0.11 21.13 -4.61
C ASP A 7 0.41 19.93 -3.82
N ILE A 8 -0.04 19.80 -2.57
CA ILE A 8 0.30 18.68 -1.70
C ILE A 8 -0.99 18.01 -1.27
N ILE A 9 -1.07 16.70 -1.53
CA ILE A 9 -2.17 15.83 -1.13
C ILE A 9 -1.64 14.88 -0.05
N TRP A 10 -2.16 14.98 1.16
CA TRP A 10 -1.74 14.15 2.29
C TRP A 10 -2.46 12.81 2.30
N SER A 11 -1.84 11.77 2.88
CA SER A 11 -2.47 10.44 2.98
C SER A 11 -3.66 10.40 3.92
N SER A 12 -3.80 11.42 4.77
CA SER A 12 -4.95 11.64 5.64
C SER A 12 -6.08 12.45 4.99
N ASP A 13 -5.87 13.01 3.79
CA ASP A 13 -6.91 13.76 3.09
C ASP A 13 -8.05 12.82 2.67
N SER A 14 -9.27 13.36 2.61
CA SER A 14 -10.49 12.62 2.28
C SER A 14 -11.38 13.40 1.31
N GLY A 15 -12.46 12.77 0.83
CA GLY A 15 -13.35 13.38 -0.17
C GLY A 15 -12.64 13.58 -1.51
N ASP A 16 -12.80 14.77 -2.10
CA ASP A 16 -12.29 15.09 -3.45
C ASP A 16 -10.75 15.13 -3.54
N ARG A 17 -10.05 15.13 -2.40
CA ARG A 17 -8.59 15.10 -2.34
C ARG A 17 -8.02 13.71 -2.08
N LEU A 18 -8.87 12.69 -1.93
CA LEU A 18 -8.41 11.32 -1.65
C LEU A 18 -7.64 10.75 -2.86
N VAL A 19 -6.42 10.30 -2.62
CA VAL A 19 -5.58 9.63 -3.62
C VAL A 19 -5.18 8.24 -3.14
N SER A 20 -5.18 7.28 -4.07
CA SER A 20 -4.66 5.93 -3.82
C SER A 20 -3.14 5.93 -3.73
N MET A 21 -2.61 6.10 -2.52
CA MET A 21 -1.17 6.13 -2.25
C MET A 21 -0.45 4.86 -2.72
N GLN A 22 -1.09 3.70 -2.60
CA GLN A 22 -0.54 2.43 -3.04
C GLN A 22 -0.33 2.37 -4.56
N ARG A 23 -1.27 2.92 -5.33
CA ARG A 23 -1.14 3.02 -6.80
C ARG A 23 -0.06 3.99 -7.19
N VAL A 24 0.06 5.13 -6.48
CA VAL A 24 1.16 6.07 -6.72
C VAL A 24 2.49 5.38 -6.50
N ALA A 25 2.69 4.71 -5.36
CA ALA A 25 3.92 3.97 -5.07
C ALA A 25 4.23 2.86 -6.08
N LEU A 26 3.21 2.15 -6.57
CA LEU A 26 3.37 1.14 -7.62
C LEU A 26 3.84 1.76 -8.94
N THR A 27 3.15 2.80 -9.41
CA THR A 27 3.45 3.45 -10.70
C THR A 27 4.73 4.26 -10.70
N SER A 28 5.18 4.71 -9.52
CA SER A 28 6.47 5.38 -9.35
C SER A 28 7.65 4.42 -9.25
N GLY A 29 7.40 3.10 -9.22
CA GLY A 29 8.42 2.08 -9.00
C GLY A 29 9.00 2.07 -7.57
N LEU A 30 8.32 2.68 -6.60
CA LEU A 30 8.80 2.77 -5.20
C LEU A 30 8.59 1.45 -4.45
N CYS A 31 7.41 0.84 -4.62
CA CYS A 31 7.05 -0.43 -4.01
C CYS A 31 6.36 -1.31 -5.05
N CYS A 32 6.47 -2.63 -4.92
CA CYS A 32 5.50 -3.52 -5.56
C CYS A 32 4.21 -3.52 -4.72
N HIS A 33 3.10 -3.89 -5.33
CA HIS A 33 1.82 -4.08 -4.64
C HIS A 33 1.46 -5.56 -4.68
N ASP A 34 1.31 -6.17 -3.50
CA ASP A 34 0.85 -7.54 -3.40
C ASP A 34 -0.69 -7.56 -3.35
N PRO A 35 -1.37 -8.09 -4.38
CA PRO A 35 -2.83 -8.04 -4.47
C PRO A 35 -3.52 -8.97 -3.47
N GLN A 36 -2.81 -9.88 -2.81
CA GLN A 36 -3.41 -10.82 -1.85
C GLN A 36 -3.51 -10.21 -0.47
N THR A 37 -2.39 -9.65 0.02
CA THR A 37 -2.35 -8.97 1.32
C THR A 37 -2.79 -7.51 1.23
N GLN A 38 -2.93 -6.98 0.01
CA GLN A 38 -3.16 -5.55 -0.27
C GLN A 38 -2.06 -4.65 0.30
N LEU A 39 -0.86 -5.18 0.55
CA LEU A 39 0.27 -4.44 1.08
C LEU A 39 1.12 -3.86 -0.06
N SER A 40 1.82 -2.76 0.24
CA SER A 40 2.91 -2.26 -0.59
C SER A 40 4.23 -2.69 0.01
N ILE A 41 5.10 -3.31 -0.79
CA ILE A 41 6.36 -3.90 -0.33
C ILE A 41 7.54 -3.14 -0.94
N HIS A 42 8.33 -2.50 -0.09
CA HIS A 42 9.56 -1.80 -0.46
C HIS A 42 10.74 -2.79 -0.54
N PRO A 43 11.63 -2.72 -1.54
CA PRO A 43 12.73 -3.67 -1.71
C PRO A 43 13.69 -3.76 -0.52
N THR A 44 13.87 -2.66 0.22
CA THR A 44 14.76 -2.61 1.40
C THR A 44 14.02 -2.80 2.73
N TYR A 45 12.76 -2.37 2.80
CA TYR A 45 12.03 -2.24 4.07
C TYR A 45 10.84 -3.18 4.16
N GLY A 46 10.57 -4.01 3.15
CA GLY A 46 9.39 -4.86 3.10
C GLY A 46 8.10 -4.04 3.24
N ALA A 47 7.14 -4.56 4.00
CA ALA A 47 5.89 -3.88 4.31
C ALA A 47 6.03 -2.73 5.33
N TRP A 48 7.23 -2.48 5.87
CA TRP A 48 7.49 -1.47 6.90
C TRP A 48 7.63 -0.07 6.30
N CYS A 49 6.61 0.38 5.57
CA CYS A 49 6.55 1.70 4.97
C CYS A 49 5.16 2.33 5.15
N ALA A 50 5.13 3.66 5.23
CA ALA A 50 3.90 4.42 5.29
C ALA A 50 4.00 5.63 4.36
N PHE A 51 3.03 5.77 3.46
CA PHE A 51 2.96 6.90 2.53
C PHE A 51 2.41 8.15 3.24
N ARG A 52 3.03 9.30 2.99
CA ARG A 52 2.71 10.55 3.71
C ARG A 52 2.02 11.58 2.83
N ALA A 53 2.55 11.84 1.65
CA ALA A 53 1.98 12.82 0.75
C ALA A 53 2.36 12.52 -0.71
N VAL A 54 1.57 13.07 -1.62
CA VAL A 54 1.89 13.23 -3.04
C VAL A 54 2.05 14.72 -3.30
N VAL A 55 3.15 15.08 -3.96
CA VAL A 55 3.39 16.46 -4.41
C VAL A 55 3.14 16.50 -5.91
N VAL A 56 2.18 17.31 -6.32
CA VAL A 56 1.86 17.56 -7.73
C VAL A 56 2.50 18.88 -8.11
N ILE A 57 3.34 18.86 -9.15
CA ILE A 57 4.07 20.05 -9.61
C ILE A 57 3.52 20.41 -10.99
N ASP A 58 3.00 21.63 -11.13
CA ASP A 58 2.58 22.15 -12.43
C ASP A 58 3.82 22.64 -13.20
N ALA A 59 4.42 21.70 -13.91
CA ALA A 59 5.61 21.92 -14.73
C ALA A 59 5.58 20.96 -15.93
N GLN A 60 6.43 21.25 -16.92
CA GLN A 60 6.71 20.26 -17.95
C GLN A 60 7.28 18.99 -17.33
N GLY A 61 6.66 17.85 -17.66
CA GLY A 61 7.05 16.56 -17.14
C GLY A 61 8.47 16.17 -17.57
N PRO A 62 9.11 15.23 -16.84
CA PRO A 62 10.44 14.77 -17.20
C PRO A 62 10.44 14.15 -18.60
N THR A 63 11.52 14.38 -19.35
CA THR A 63 11.73 13.73 -20.64
C THR A 63 12.11 12.27 -20.41
N GLY A 64 11.15 11.37 -20.54
CA GLY A 64 11.35 9.93 -20.32
C GLY A 64 10.04 9.18 -20.19
N GLY A 65 10.10 7.85 -20.29
CA GLY A 65 8.97 7.00 -19.93
C GLY A 65 8.75 6.97 -18.41
N PRO A 66 7.65 6.35 -17.94
CA PRO A 66 7.45 6.11 -16.51
C PRO A 66 8.62 5.27 -15.94
N PRO A 67 8.89 5.38 -14.63
CA PRO A 67 9.85 4.52 -13.95
C PRO A 67 9.55 3.04 -14.18
N LEU A 68 10.60 2.21 -14.17
CA LEU A 68 10.41 0.77 -14.19
C LEU A 68 9.64 0.34 -12.93
N PRO A 69 8.70 -0.60 -13.04
CA PRO A 69 8.02 -1.15 -11.87
C PRO A 69 9.03 -1.75 -10.89
N CYS A 70 8.77 -1.58 -9.60
CA CYS A 70 9.53 -2.28 -8.57
C CYS A 70 9.34 -3.79 -8.78
N PRO A 71 10.43 -4.58 -8.86
CA PRO A 71 10.31 -6.02 -9.00
C PRO A 71 9.64 -6.62 -7.77
N ASP A 72 8.94 -7.73 -7.98
CA ASP A 72 8.48 -8.53 -6.87
C ASP A 72 9.67 -9.22 -6.18
N LEU A 73 9.66 -9.22 -4.86
CA LEU A 73 10.70 -9.84 -4.05
C LEU A 73 10.46 -11.34 -3.85
N LEU A 74 9.22 -11.81 -4.03
CA LEU A 74 8.85 -13.19 -3.85
C LEU A 74 8.92 -13.96 -5.18
N SER A 75 9.52 -15.14 -5.12
CA SER A 75 9.32 -16.16 -6.14
C SER A 75 7.86 -16.61 -6.20
N ASN A 76 7.46 -17.26 -7.29
CA ASN A 76 6.11 -17.79 -7.42
C ASN A 76 5.75 -18.80 -6.32
N ALA A 77 6.73 -19.59 -5.85
CA ALA A 77 6.53 -20.55 -4.76
C ALA A 77 6.30 -19.84 -3.42
N GLU A 78 7.11 -18.83 -3.10
CA GLU A 78 6.95 -18.04 -1.87
C GLU A 78 5.63 -17.27 -1.86
N ARG A 79 5.20 -16.74 -3.01
CA ARG A 79 3.89 -16.10 -3.15
C ARG A 79 2.75 -17.08 -2.89
N ALA A 80 2.84 -18.30 -3.43
CA ALA A 80 1.83 -19.32 -3.21
C ALA A 80 1.74 -19.71 -1.72
N ALA A 81 2.89 -19.88 -1.06
CA ALA A 81 2.94 -20.16 0.38
C ALA A 81 2.37 -19.00 1.23
N ALA A 82 2.73 -17.76 0.91
CA ALA A 82 2.18 -16.58 1.59
C ALA A 82 0.65 -16.48 1.42
N ARG A 83 0.14 -16.81 0.22
CA ARG A 83 -1.30 -16.88 -0.07
C ARG A 83 -2.02 -17.88 0.82
N GLU A 84 -1.46 -19.09 0.90
CA GLU A 84 -2.03 -20.20 1.67
C GLU A 84 -2.11 -19.83 3.15
N ALA A 85 -1.01 -19.32 3.71
CA ALA A 85 -0.96 -18.85 5.09
C ALA A 85 -1.97 -17.72 5.37
N MET A 86 -2.10 -16.74 4.47
CA MET A 86 -3.10 -15.66 4.62
C MET A 86 -4.53 -16.20 4.55
N THR A 87 -4.80 -17.14 3.65
CA THR A 87 -6.13 -17.76 3.52
C THR A 87 -6.49 -18.56 4.76
N GLU A 88 -5.55 -19.33 5.30
CA GLU A 88 -5.74 -20.06 6.56
C GLU A 88 -6.00 -19.11 7.72
N ALA A 89 -5.23 -18.03 7.84
CA ALA A 89 -5.42 -17.02 8.87
C ALA A 89 -6.80 -16.33 8.79
N LEU A 90 -7.24 -15.97 7.57
CA LEU A 90 -8.57 -15.39 7.34
C LEU A 90 -9.69 -16.39 7.62
N ALA A 91 -9.52 -17.67 7.28
CA ALA A 91 -10.50 -18.70 7.59
C ALA A 91 -10.59 -18.98 9.09
N ALA A 92 -9.48 -18.88 9.80
CA ALA A 92 -9.43 -18.99 11.26
C ALA A 92 -9.91 -17.73 11.99
N SER A 93 -10.02 -16.59 11.29
CA SER A 93 -10.51 -15.35 11.89
C SER A 93 -12.03 -15.41 12.05
N ASP A 94 -12.46 -15.61 13.29
CA ASP A 94 -13.85 -15.43 13.70
C ASP A 94 -13.94 -14.10 14.46
N GLU A 95 -14.68 -13.15 13.89
CA GLU A 95 -14.87 -11.81 14.45
C GLU A 95 -15.48 -11.86 15.86
N ALA A 96 -16.47 -12.72 16.08
CA ALA A 96 -17.14 -12.85 17.38
C ALA A 96 -16.18 -13.44 18.42
N ARG A 97 -15.39 -14.43 18.03
CA ARG A 97 -14.34 -15.01 18.88
C ARG A 97 -13.23 -14.00 19.19
N LEU A 98 -12.78 -13.22 18.21
CA LEU A 98 -11.76 -12.19 18.41
C LEU A 98 -12.27 -11.09 19.35
N CYS A 99 -13.51 -10.63 19.16
CA CYS A 99 -14.18 -9.66 20.01
C CYS A 99 -14.27 -10.19 21.46
N ALA A 100 -14.70 -11.45 21.64
CA ALA A 100 -14.73 -12.09 22.95
C ALA A 100 -13.34 -12.18 23.60
N GLN A 101 -12.29 -12.51 22.84
CA GLN A 101 -10.91 -12.57 23.35
C GLN A 101 -10.37 -11.19 23.76
N LEU A 102 -10.60 -10.16 22.96
CA LEU A 102 -10.12 -8.80 23.23
C LEU A 102 -10.86 -8.14 24.39
N HIS A 103 -12.13 -8.47 24.59
CA HIS A 103 -12.98 -7.89 25.63
C HIS A 103 -13.15 -8.79 26.87
N GLY A 104 -12.37 -9.87 26.99
CA GLY A 104 -12.33 -10.70 28.20
C GLY A 104 -13.52 -11.65 28.38
N GLY A 105 -14.28 -11.91 27.33
CA GLY A 105 -15.22 -13.03 27.27
C GLY A 105 -16.42 -12.91 28.19
N GLU A 106 -17.27 -11.90 28.03
CA GLU A 106 -18.70 -12.03 28.33
C GLU A 106 -19.51 -11.46 27.16
N ALA A 107 -20.00 -12.36 26.31
CA ALA A 107 -21.15 -12.06 25.49
C ALA A 107 -22.36 -11.94 26.45
N MET A 108 -22.99 -10.77 26.48
CA MET A 108 -24.38 -10.66 26.93
C MET A 108 -25.31 -11.32 25.92
#